data_AF-A0A9Y1IST6-F1
#
_entry.id   AF-A0A9Y1IST6-F1
#
_cell.length_a   1.000
_cell.length_b   1.000
_cell.length_c   1.000
_cell.angle_alpha   90.00
_cell.angle_beta   90.00
_cell.angle_gamma   90.00
#
_symmetry.space_group_name_H-M   'P 1'
#
loop_
_entity.id
_entity.type
_entity.pdbx_description
1 polymer ?
#
loop_
_entity_poly.entity_id
_entity_poly.type
_entity_poly.pdbx_seq_one_letter_code
_entity_poly.pdbx_strand_id
1 'polypeptide(L)'
;EIGYVYKFRHDFELVVDAAVLLLSHLVQAVKVMTIIIRQERIKRLINLGDGPAFTHTQPELKTHLEQAINLTRLVGHMVLCSAGITSVFWSMVPALKEVLTPPLKIAYPFDISGLYIFAVIYVYSSLSVIMCGVGDAAENFLVSGVLTIASTQVGLLHEQLLDIQSDGKDNHRKA
;
A
#
# COMPACT_ATOMS: atom_id res chain seq x y z
N GLU A 1 -22.20 -3.72 -3.87
CA GLU A 1 -22.04 -3.07 -5.19
C GLU A 1 -22.74 -3.81 -6.33
N ILE A 2 -22.61 -5.15 -6.43
CA ILE A 2 -23.30 -5.97 -7.46
C ILE A 2 -24.81 -5.68 -7.51
N GLY A 3 -25.48 -5.62 -6.35
CA GLY A 3 -26.91 -5.29 -6.28
C GLY A 3 -27.24 -3.85 -6.70
N TYR A 4 -26.31 -2.91 -6.54
CA TYR A 4 -26.50 -1.50 -6.95
C TYR A 4 -26.38 -1.35 -8.46
N VAL A 5 -25.35 -1.97 -9.06
CA VAL A 5 -25.17 -2.06 -10.52
C VAL A 5 -26.40 -2.71 -11.18
N TYR A 6 -26.90 -3.80 -10.60
CA TYR A 6 -28.09 -4.48 -11.12
C TYR A 6 -29.36 -3.62 -11.02
N LYS A 7 -29.55 -2.91 -9.89
CA LYS A 7 -30.73 -2.07 -9.62
C LYS A 7 -30.78 -0.80 -10.48
N PHE A 8 -29.64 -0.16 -10.72
CA PHE A 8 -29.54 1.12 -11.45
C PHE A 8 -29.08 0.98 -12.91
N ARG A 9 -29.14 -0.22 -13.49
CA ARG A 9 -28.73 -0.56 -14.88
C ARG A 9 -29.24 0.36 -16.01
N HIS A 10 -30.24 1.19 -15.75
CA HIS A 10 -30.83 2.12 -16.72
C HIS A 10 -30.16 3.51 -16.70
N ASP A 11 -29.43 3.83 -15.63
CA ASP A 11 -28.68 5.07 -15.48
C ASP A 11 -27.18 4.77 -15.64
N PHE A 12 -26.64 5.14 -16.80
CA PHE A 12 -25.27 4.80 -17.18
C PHE A 12 -24.23 5.41 -16.24
N GLU A 13 -24.43 6.64 -15.76
CA GLU A 13 -23.47 7.32 -14.88
C GLU A 13 -23.38 6.61 -13.52
N LEU A 14 -24.54 6.24 -12.94
CA LEU A 14 -24.58 5.52 -11.66
C LEU A 14 -24.00 4.10 -11.77
N VAL A 15 -24.16 3.45 -12.92
CA VAL A 15 -23.60 2.13 -13.18
C VAL A 15 -22.08 2.20 -13.31
N VAL A 16 -21.54 3.20 -14.03
CA VAL A 16 -20.10 3.39 -14.19
C VAL A 16 -19.45 3.69 -12.84
N ASP A 17 -20.02 4.61 -12.05
CA ASP A 17 -19.56 4.91 -10.68
C ASP A 17 -19.47 3.63 -9.83
N ALA A 18 -20.55 2.83 -9.83
CA ALA A 18 -20.63 1.62 -9.03
C ALA A 18 -19.71 0.50 -9.54
N ALA A 19 -19.49 0.42 -10.86
CA ALA A 19 -18.58 -0.54 -11.47
C ALA A 19 -17.12 -0.22 -11.15
N VAL A 20 -16.74 1.06 -11.15
CA VAL A 20 -15.39 1.50 -10.75
C VAL A 20 -15.11 1.09 -9.30
N LEU A 21 -16.04 1.40 -8.37
CA LEU A 21 -15.91 1.00 -6.97
C LEU A 21 -15.81 -0.52 -6.80
N LEU A 22 -16.63 -1.28 -7.54
CA LEU A 22 -16.62 -2.74 -7.50
C LEU A 22 -15.29 -3.32 -8.01
N LEU A 23 -14.77 -2.81 -9.11
CA LEU A 23 -13.48 -3.24 -9.64
C LEU A 23 -12.34 -2.88 -8.68
N SER A 24 -12.38 -1.70 -8.06
CA SER A 24 -11.41 -1.30 -7.03
C SER A 24 -11.42 -2.25 -5.83
N HIS A 25 -12.59 -2.60 -5.29
CA HIS A 25 -12.68 -3.55 -4.18
C HIS A 25 -12.28 -4.97 -4.58
N LEU A 26 -12.56 -5.39 -5.81
CA LEU A 26 -12.11 -6.69 -6.31
C LEU A 26 -10.57 -6.77 -6.39
N VAL A 27 -9.94 -5.74 -6.92
CA VAL A 27 -8.47 -5.64 -6.96
C VAL A 27 -7.91 -5.67 -5.54
N GLN A 28 -8.51 -4.91 -4.61
CA GLN A 28 -8.08 -4.91 -3.21
C GLN A 28 -8.22 -6.29 -2.56
N ALA A 29 -9.34 -6.99 -2.79
CA ALA A 29 -9.54 -8.35 -2.29
C ALA A 29 -8.47 -9.32 -2.80
N VAL A 30 -8.09 -9.22 -4.08
CA VAL A 30 -7.01 -10.04 -4.66
C VAL A 30 -5.65 -9.74 -4.02
N LYS A 31 -5.34 -8.47 -3.75
CA LYS A 31 -4.09 -8.07 -3.06
C LYS A 31 -4.03 -8.62 -1.64
N VAL A 32 -5.08 -8.40 -0.85
CA VAL A 32 -5.20 -8.92 0.53
C VAL A 32 -5.05 -10.44 0.54
N MET A 33 -5.76 -11.16 -0.33
CA MET A 33 -5.65 -12.62 -0.44
C MET A 33 -4.23 -13.06 -0.82
N THR A 34 -3.59 -12.35 -1.73
CA THR A 34 -2.20 -12.63 -2.13
C THR A 34 -1.24 -12.49 -0.94
N ILE A 35 -1.39 -11.43 -0.14
CA ILE A 35 -0.59 -11.20 1.07
C ILE A 35 -0.84 -12.29 2.10
N ILE A 36 -2.10 -12.64 2.37
CA ILE A 36 -2.46 -13.69 3.35
C ILE A 36 -1.86 -15.03 2.94
N ILE A 37 -2.01 -15.43 1.66
CA ILE A 37 -1.51 -16.70 1.14
C ILE A 37 0.02 -16.73 1.14
N ARG A 38 0.68 -15.60 0.85
CA ARG A 38 2.13 -15.52 0.70
C ARG A 38 2.85 -14.92 1.91
N GLN A 39 2.16 -14.71 3.03
CA GLN A 39 2.69 -14.02 4.20
C GLN A 39 4.00 -14.63 4.70
N GLU A 40 4.13 -15.95 4.70
CA GLU A 40 5.34 -16.64 5.15
C GLU A 40 6.53 -16.38 4.23
N ARG A 41 6.29 -16.26 2.92
CA ARG A 41 7.33 -15.86 1.97
C ARG A 41 7.73 -14.40 2.15
N ILE A 42 6.76 -13.52 2.38
CA ILE A 42 7.03 -12.08 2.63
C ILE A 42 7.84 -11.91 3.91
N LYS A 43 7.43 -12.53 5.02
CA LYS A 43 8.20 -12.53 6.28
C LYS A 43 9.60 -13.08 6.09
N ARG A 44 9.76 -14.15 5.31
CA ARG A 44 11.08 -14.71 4.98
C ARG A 44 11.95 -13.73 4.20
N LEU A 45 11.39 -12.97 3.24
CA LEU A 45 12.12 -11.94 2.50
C LEU A 45 12.58 -10.81 3.42
N ILE A 46 11.72 -10.37 4.33
CA ILE A 46 12.04 -9.35 5.34
C ILE A 46 13.17 -9.87 6.25
N ASN A 47 13.03 -11.09 6.78
CA ASN A 47 14.06 -11.70 7.63
C ASN A 47 15.38 -11.97 6.90
N LEU A 48 15.33 -12.21 5.59
CA LEU A 48 16.55 -12.33 4.78
C LEU A 48 17.29 -10.99 4.74
N GLY A 49 16.56 -9.87 4.69
CA GLY A 49 17.12 -8.52 4.76
C GLY A 49 17.90 -8.25 6.05
N ASP A 50 17.42 -8.78 7.18
CA ASP A 50 18.06 -8.64 8.50
C ASP A 50 19.15 -9.70 8.76
N GLY A 51 19.47 -10.55 7.78
CA GLY A 51 20.44 -11.63 7.94
C GLY A 51 21.89 -11.15 8.07
N PRO A 52 22.78 -11.97 8.66
CA PRO A 52 24.21 -11.65 8.79
C PRO A 52 24.92 -11.51 7.43
N ALA A 53 24.36 -12.07 6.36
CA ALA A 53 24.86 -11.89 4.99
C ALA A 53 24.74 -10.44 4.48
N PHE A 54 23.84 -9.64 5.08
CA PHE A 54 23.57 -8.24 4.72
C PHE A 54 23.91 -7.26 5.84
N THR A 55 24.26 -7.77 7.03
CA THR A 55 24.79 -6.97 8.13
C THR A 55 26.27 -6.70 7.85
N HIS A 56 26.56 -5.75 6.97
CA HIS A 56 27.93 -5.40 6.63
C HIS A 56 28.64 -4.73 7.80
N THR A 57 29.80 -5.27 8.18
CA THR A 57 30.67 -4.76 9.25
C THR A 57 31.43 -3.48 8.82
N GLN A 58 31.44 -3.16 7.53
CA GLN A 58 32.09 -1.95 7.00
C GLN A 58 31.21 -0.72 7.24
N PRO A 59 31.75 0.36 7.84
CA PRO A 59 30.97 1.52 8.27
C PRO A 59 30.34 2.28 7.09
N GLU A 60 30.98 2.35 5.92
CA GLU A 60 30.48 3.08 4.75
C GLU A 60 29.23 2.42 4.15
N LEU A 61 29.25 1.10 3.92
CA LEU A 61 28.08 0.33 3.45
C LEU A 61 26.90 0.42 4.43
N LYS A 62 27.19 0.45 5.74
CA LYS A 62 26.17 0.61 6.78
C LYS A 62 25.46 1.96 6.67
N THR A 63 26.20 3.04 6.38
CA THR A 63 25.59 4.37 6.21
C THR A 63 24.68 4.46 4.99
N HIS A 64 25.06 3.83 3.86
CA HIS A 64 24.21 3.78 2.67
C HIS A 64 22.90 2.99 2.91
N LEU A 65 23.00 1.87 3.65
CA LEU A 65 21.83 1.08 4.02
C LEU A 65 20.92 1.84 4.99
N GLU A 66 21.47 2.49 6.02
CA GLU A 66 20.71 3.30 6.98
C GLU A 66 19.99 4.48 6.29
N GLN A 67 20.65 5.14 5.33
CA GLN A 67 20.03 6.19 4.53
C GLN A 67 18.86 5.65 3.69
N ALA A 68 19.04 4.51 3.02
CA ALA A 68 17.99 3.87 2.24
C ALA A 68 16.78 3.48 3.12
N ILE A 69 17.03 2.93 4.31
CA ILE A 69 15.99 2.57 5.29
C ILE A 69 15.25 3.82 5.78
N ASN A 70 15.96 4.88 6.15
CA ASN A 70 15.36 6.12 6.64
C ASN A 70 14.51 6.80 5.57
N LEU A 71 15.00 6.87 4.32
CA LEU A 71 14.24 7.39 3.19
C LEU A 71 12.99 6.56 2.93
N THR A 72 13.13 5.23 2.90
CA THR A 72 11.99 4.31 2.73
C THR A 72 10.97 4.53 3.84
N ARG A 73 11.39 4.64 5.10
CA ARG A 73 10.52 4.89 6.25
C ARG A 73 9.78 6.23 6.14
N LEU A 74 10.47 7.27 5.69
CA LEU A 74 9.89 8.60 5.49
C LEU A 74 8.83 8.57 4.37
N VAL A 75 9.16 7.95 3.23
CA VAL A 75 8.22 7.76 2.11
C VAL A 75 7.00 6.96 2.57
N GLY A 76 7.20 5.89 3.35
CA GLY A 76 6.10 5.10 3.91
C GLY A 76 5.16 5.92 4.79
N HIS A 77 5.70 6.76 5.68
CA HIS A 77 4.88 7.66 6.48
C HIS A 77 4.13 8.67 5.61
N MET A 78 4.79 9.27 4.61
CA MET A 78 4.14 10.21 3.70
C MET A 78 3.00 9.57 2.90
N VAL A 79 3.20 8.34 2.40
CA VAL A 79 2.17 7.58 1.66
C VAL A 79 0.99 7.22 2.56
N LEU A 80 1.24 6.76 3.79
CA LEU A 80 0.15 6.42 4.72
C LEU A 80 -0.61 7.67 5.18
N CYS A 81 0.09 8.76 5.47
CA CYS A 81 -0.55 10.04 5.83
C CYS A 81 -1.40 10.59 4.69
N SER A 82 -0.90 10.57 3.45
CA SER A 82 -1.66 11.06 2.29
C SER A 82 -2.88 10.19 1.99
N ALA A 83 -2.76 8.86 2.14
CA ALA A 83 -3.88 7.94 2.04
C ALA A 83 -4.95 8.18 3.12
N GLY A 84 -4.53 8.42 4.37
CA GLY A 84 -5.42 8.77 5.47
C GLY A 84 -6.17 10.08 5.20
N ILE A 85 -5.47 11.13 4.81
CA ILE A 85 -6.06 12.43 4.45
C ILE A 85 -7.08 12.26 3.32
N THR A 86 -6.71 11.55 2.25
CA THR A 86 -7.59 11.31 1.10
C THR A 86 -8.85 10.55 1.51
N SER A 87 -8.73 9.58 2.41
CA SER A 87 -9.86 8.81 2.94
C SER A 87 -10.82 9.66 3.79
N VAL A 88 -10.28 10.62 4.55
CA VAL A 88 -11.08 11.61 5.27
C VAL A 88 -11.83 12.52 4.30
N PHE A 89 -11.17 13.00 3.24
CA PHE A 89 -11.84 13.79 2.20
C PHE A 89 -12.98 13.01 1.53
N TRP A 90 -12.77 11.73 1.24
CA TRP A 90 -13.82 10.85 0.70
C TRP A 90 -15.04 10.72 1.63
N SER A 91 -14.84 10.78 2.94
CA SER A 91 -15.94 10.79 3.91
C SER A 91 -16.60 12.18 4.03
N MET A 92 -15.83 13.27 3.92
CA MET A 92 -16.34 14.64 4.08
C MET A 92 -17.10 15.15 2.85
N VAL A 93 -16.68 14.82 1.62
CA VAL A 93 -17.31 15.31 0.38
C VAL A 93 -18.82 15.01 0.30
N PRO A 94 -19.30 13.80 0.64
CA PRO A 94 -20.74 13.52 0.72
C PRO A 94 -21.49 14.32 1.79
N ALA A 95 -20.79 14.75 2.86
CA ALA A 95 -21.36 15.54 3.95
C ALA A 95 -21.63 17.01 3.55
N LEU A 96 -20.93 17.50 2.52
CA LEU A 96 -21.04 18.87 2.02
C LEU A 96 -22.10 19.02 0.92
N LYS A 97 -22.74 17.93 0.48
CA LYS A 97 -23.82 17.98 -0.50
C LYS A 97 -25.15 18.32 0.16
N GLU A 98 -26.01 19.05 -0.56
CA GLU A 98 -27.36 19.42 -0.08
C GLU A 98 -28.22 18.20 0.26
N VAL A 99 -27.98 17.06 -0.40
CA VAL A 99 -28.57 15.76 -0.07
C VAL A 99 -27.49 14.87 0.55
N LEU A 100 -27.66 14.55 1.83
CA LEU A 100 -26.74 13.72 2.59
C LEU A 100 -26.77 12.30 2.01
N THR A 101 -25.67 11.91 1.38
CA THR A 101 -25.51 10.59 0.78
C THR A 101 -24.42 9.83 1.53
N PRO A 102 -24.57 8.50 1.72
CA PRO A 102 -23.51 7.72 2.32
C PRO A 102 -22.25 7.76 1.44
N PRO A 103 -21.04 7.70 2.02
CA PRO A 103 -19.78 7.75 1.28
C PRO A 103 -19.63 6.66 0.21
N LEU A 104 -20.27 5.52 0.45
CA LEU A 104 -20.35 4.40 -0.47
C LEU A 104 -21.78 4.25 -0.98
N LYS A 105 -21.96 4.40 -2.30
CA LYS A 105 -23.23 4.13 -3.00
C LYS A 105 -23.45 2.62 -3.12
N ILE A 106 -23.93 2.00 -2.04
CA ILE A 106 -24.23 0.56 -1.99
C ILE A 106 -25.75 0.37 -1.90
N ALA A 107 -26.26 -0.72 -2.51
CA ALA A 107 -27.64 -1.13 -2.32
C ALA A 107 -27.77 -1.86 -0.98
N TYR A 108 -28.57 -1.30 -0.08
CA TYR A 108 -28.87 -1.91 1.22
C TYR A 108 -30.19 -2.69 1.15
N PRO A 109 -30.29 -3.85 1.81
CA PRO A 109 -31.51 -4.67 1.82
C PRO A 109 -32.60 -4.13 2.77
N PHE A 110 -32.31 -3.06 3.50
CA PHE A 110 -33.21 -2.39 4.45
C PHE A 110 -33.28 -0.89 4.14
N ASP A 111 -34.34 -0.25 4.61
CA ASP A 111 -34.53 1.19 4.45
C ASP A 111 -33.54 1.96 5.34
N ILE A 112 -32.87 2.93 4.74
CA ILE A 112 -31.83 3.76 5.37
C ILE A 112 -32.36 5.17 5.66
N SER A 113 -33.62 5.45 5.33
CA SER A 113 -34.24 6.76 5.53
C SER A 113 -34.40 7.16 7.01
N GLY A 114 -34.24 6.23 7.95
CA GLY A 114 -34.25 6.52 9.39
C GLY A 114 -32.94 7.16 9.87
N LEU A 115 -33.04 8.27 10.61
CA LEU A 115 -31.90 9.07 11.11
C LEU A 115 -30.82 8.23 11.81
N TYR A 116 -31.22 7.32 12.71
CA TYR A 116 -30.29 6.47 13.47
C TYR A 116 -29.58 5.43 12.59
N ILE A 117 -30.32 4.79 11.69
CA ILE A 117 -29.78 3.78 10.77
C ILE A 117 -28.82 4.47 9.79
N PHE A 118 -29.20 5.63 9.29
CA PHE A 118 -28.35 6.45 8.42
C PHE A 118 -27.02 6.81 9.10
N ALA A 119 -27.06 7.30 10.35
CA ALA A 119 -25.85 7.66 11.08
C ALA A 119 -24.89 6.47 11.28
N VAL A 120 -25.43 5.30 11.64
CA VAL A 120 -24.62 4.08 11.80
C VAL A 120 -24.00 3.65 10.48
N ILE A 121 -24.78 3.64 9.40
CA ILE A 121 -24.30 3.26 8.06
C ILE A 121 -23.26 4.25 7.54
N TYR A 122 -23.44 5.53 7.82
CA TYR A 122 -22.49 6.57 7.46
C TYR A 122 -21.14 6.36 8.15
N VAL A 123 -21.15 6.17 9.48
CA VAL A 123 -19.92 5.89 10.26
C VAL A 123 -19.25 4.60 9.80
N TYR A 124 -20.03 3.52 9.61
CA TYR A 124 -19.51 2.24 9.11
C TYR A 124 -18.86 2.39 7.73
N SER A 125 -19.52 3.11 6.82
CA SER A 125 -19.01 3.35 5.47
C SER A 125 -17.74 4.18 5.50
N SER A 126 -17.68 5.24 6.31
CA SER A 126 -16.48 6.06 6.50
C SER A 126 -15.30 5.26 7.03
N LEU A 127 -15.52 4.45 8.07
CA LEU A 127 -14.47 3.57 8.62
C LEU A 127 -14.01 2.55 7.58
N SER A 128 -14.94 1.98 6.80
CA SER A 128 -14.62 1.02 5.74
C SER A 128 -13.74 1.65 4.65
N VAL A 129 -14.05 2.88 4.21
CA VAL A 129 -13.23 3.60 3.23
C VAL A 129 -11.84 3.89 3.78
N ILE A 130 -11.73 4.33 5.04
CA ILE A 130 -10.44 4.61 5.69
C ILE A 130 -9.59 3.34 5.77
N MET A 131 -10.16 2.24 6.27
CA MET A 131 -9.44 0.97 6.38
C MET A 131 -9.02 0.44 5.01
N CYS A 132 -9.89 0.53 4.00
CA CYS A 132 -9.59 0.09 2.65
C CYS A 132 -8.50 0.96 1.99
N GLY A 133 -8.58 2.29 2.11
CA GLY A 133 -7.63 3.22 1.50
C GLY A 133 -6.24 3.16 2.14
N VAL A 134 -6.17 3.13 3.47
CA VAL A 134 -4.90 2.95 4.19
C VAL A 134 -4.33 1.56 3.95
N GLY A 135 -5.18 0.53 3.90
CA GLY A 135 -4.80 -0.84 3.56
C GLY A 135 -4.15 -0.93 2.18
N ASP A 136 -4.81 -0.45 1.12
CA ASP A 136 -4.26 -0.46 -0.24
C ASP A 136 -2.90 0.25 -0.32
N ALA A 137 -2.80 1.42 0.32
CA ALA A 137 -1.55 2.18 0.38
C ALA A 137 -0.43 1.41 1.09
N ALA A 138 -0.74 0.76 2.22
CA ALA A 138 0.21 -0.04 2.97
C ALA A 138 0.70 -1.26 2.17
N GLU A 139 -0.19 -1.92 1.41
CA GLU A 139 0.15 -3.07 0.57
C GLU A 139 1.06 -2.68 -0.59
N ASN A 140 0.75 -1.59 -1.29
CA ASN A 140 1.58 -1.07 -2.37
C ASN A 140 2.97 -0.66 -1.83
N PHE A 141 2.99 -0.04 -0.64
CA PHE A 141 4.23 0.35 0.01
C PHE A 141 5.04 -0.86 0.50
N LEU A 142 4.41 -1.93 1.00
CA LEU A 142 5.10 -3.16 1.39
C LEU A 142 5.87 -3.76 0.22
N VAL A 143 5.22 -3.90 -0.94
CA VAL A 143 5.87 -4.43 -2.16
C VAL A 143 7.02 -3.53 -2.59
N SER A 144 6.80 -2.22 -2.60
CA SER A 144 7.81 -1.23 -2.98
C SER A 144 9.01 -1.26 -2.01
N GLY A 145 8.75 -1.33 -0.70
CA GLY A 145 9.77 -1.37 0.35
C GLY A 145 10.64 -2.63 0.26
N VAL A 146 10.03 -3.80 0.06
CA VAL A 146 10.80 -5.05 -0.16
C VAL A 146 11.65 -4.95 -1.42
N LEU A 147 11.13 -4.38 -2.50
CA LEU A 147 11.88 -4.18 -3.74
C LEU A 147 13.03 -3.19 -3.56
N THR A 148 12.81 -2.09 -2.83
CA THR A 148 13.86 -1.10 -2.52
C THR A 148 14.99 -1.75 -1.72
N ILE A 149 14.67 -2.53 -0.68
CA ILE A 149 15.68 -3.26 0.11
C ILE A 149 16.48 -4.21 -0.79
N ALA A 150 15.80 -4.99 -1.64
CA ALA A 150 16.48 -5.91 -2.56
C ALA A 150 17.38 -5.16 -3.55
N SER A 151 16.94 -4.03 -4.10
CA SER A 151 17.74 -3.20 -5.01
C SER A 151 18.96 -2.61 -4.30
N THR A 152 18.82 -2.15 -3.06
CA THR A 152 19.95 -1.67 -2.25
C THR A 152 20.97 -2.79 -2.05
N GLN A 153 20.54 -4.01 -1.75
CA GLN A 153 21.45 -5.16 -1.59
C GLN A 153 22.23 -5.48 -2.87
N VAL A 154 21.59 -5.42 -4.04
CA VAL A 154 22.26 -5.61 -5.33
C VAL A 154 23.29 -4.50 -5.58
N GLY A 155 22.97 -3.25 -5.22
CA GLY A 155 23.91 -2.13 -5.30
C GLY A 155 25.15 -2.33 -4.43
N LEU A 156 24.97 -2.77 -3.18
CA LEU A 156 26.09 -3.04 -2.26
C LEU A 156 26.97 -4.19 -2.78
N LEU A 157 26.38 -5.25 -3.33
CA LEU A 157 27.12 -6.35 -3.93
C LEU A 157 27.97 -5.87 -5.12
N HIS A 158 27.44 -4.97 -5.94
CA HIS A 158 28.18 -4.39 -7.05
C HIS A 158 29.39 -3.58 -6.59
N GLU A 159 29.25 -2.76 -5.53
CA GLU A 159 30.37 -2.03 -4.93
C GLU A 159 31.45 -2.97 -4.39
N GLN A 160 31.07 -4.05 -3.71
CA GLN A 160 32.02 -5.05 -3.20
C GLN A 160 32.80 -5.76 -4.31
N LEU A 161 32.14 -6.08 -5.43
CA LEU A 161 32.80 -6.71 -6.58
C LEU A 161 33.81 -5.77 -7.25
N LEU A 162 33.50 -4.46 -7.31
CA LEU A 162 34.43 -3.45 -7.83
C LEU A 162 35.66 -3.29 -6.92
N ASP A 163 35.47 -3.32 -5.61
CA ASP A 163 36.56 -3.22 -4.63
C ASP A 163 37.54 -4.40 -4.78
N ILE A 164 37.03 -5.64 -4.84
CA ILE A 164 37.83 -6.85 -5.06
C ILE A 164 38.59 -6.80 -6.40
N GLN A 165 37.95 -6.31 -7.46
CA GLN A 165 38.62 -6.16 -8.76
C GLN A 165 39.77 -5.14 -8.69
N SER A 166 39.59 -4.06 -7.92
CA SER A 166 40.61 -3.03 -7.74
C SER A 166 41.83 -3.56 -6.97
N ASP A 167 41.59 -4.34 -5.91
CA ASP A 167 42.62 -4.92 -5.05
C ASP A 167 43.43 -6.01 -5.77
N GLY A 168 42.75 -6.84 -6.59
CA GLY A 168 43.41 -7.80 -7.48
C GLY A 168 44.31 -7.13 -8.52
N LYS A 169 43.92 -5.96 -9.03
CA LYS A 169 44.72 -5.17 -9.99
C LYS A 169 45.98 -4.58 -9.35
N ASP A 170 45.89 -4.14 -8.08
CA ASP A 170 47.01 -3.53 -7.38
C ASP A 170 48.05 -4.59 -6.95
N ASN A 171 47.59 -5.80 -6.58
CA ASN A 171 48.47 -6.95 -6.31
C ASN A 171 49.20 -7.46 -7.57
N HIS A 172 48.54 -7.51 -8.72
CA HIS A 172 49.20 -7.88 -9.99
C HIS A 172 50.19 -6.85 -10.52
N ARG A 173 50.13 -5.60 -10.04
CA ARG A 173 51.06 -4.54 -10.44
C ARG A 173 52.31 -4.46 -9.55
N LYS A 174 52.30 -5.12 -8.38
CA LYS A 174 53.42 -5.20 -7.43
C LYS A 174 54.23 -6.50 -7.54
N ALA A 175 53.74 -7.49 -8.29
CA ALA A 175 54.46 -8.72 -8.66
C ALA A 175 55.13 -8.57 -10.04
#